data_AF-A0A957JDD2-F1
#
_entry.id   AF-A0A957JDD2-F1
#
_cell.length_a   1.000
_cell.length_b   1.000
_cell.length_c   1.000
_cell.angle_alpha   90.00
_cell.angle_beta   90.00
_cell.angle_gamma   90.00
#
_symmetry.space_group_name_H-M   'P 1'
#
loop_
_entity.id
_entity.type
_entity.pdbx_description
1 polymer ?
#
loop_
_entity_poly.entity_id
_entity_poly.type
_entity_poly.pdbx_seq_one_letter_code
_entity_poly.pdbx_strand_id
1 'polypeptide(L)'
;MHESLLEINNNTVAGLGRLARFFGFSDVMGRLYGTLLMVPDALSLDDLADTLQISKGSVSMNMRALERWGMAKEVWVKGERKKYYKAEPDFWQ
;
A
#
# COMPACT_ATOMS: atom_id res chain seq x y z
N MET A 1 -21.62 13.62 -3.96
CA MET A 1 -20.33 14.20 -4.39
C MET A 1 -19.09 13.40 -3.92
N HIS A 2 -19.21 12.42 -3.00
CA HIS A 2 -18.06 11.62 -2.51
C HIS A 2 -17.96 10.20 -3.08
N GLU A 3 -19.04 9.65 -3.66
CA GLU A 3 -19.04 8.28 -4.22
C GLU A 3 -18.06 8.11 -5.38
N SER A 4 -17.95 9.11 -6.26
CA SER A 4 -17.05 9.04 -7.41
C SER A 4 -15.57 8.96 -7.02
N LEU A 5 -15.17 9.62 -5.92
CA LEU A 5 -13.78 9.57 -5.45
C LEU A 5 -13.43 8.21 -4.85
N LEU A 6 -14.35 7.61 -4.09
CA LEU A 6 -14.18 6.26 -3.55
C LEU A 6 -14.11 5.23 -4.67
N GLU A 7 -14.96 5.37 -5.68
CA GLU A 7 -14.97 4.51 -6.86
C GLU A 7 -13.65 4.63 -7.64
N ILE A 8 -13.15 5.85 -7.88
CA ILE A 8 -11.86 6.08 -8.54
C ILE A 8 -10.72 5.44 -7.74
N ASN A 9 -10.70 5.61 -6.42
CA ASN A 9 -9.69 5.01 -5.56
C ASN A 9 -9.71 3.47 -5.66
N ASN A 10 -10.89 2.87 -5.50
CA ASN A 10 -11.06 1.43 -5.61
C ASN A 10 -10.64 0.88 -6.99
N ASN A 11 -11.03 1.57 -8.07
CA ASN A 11 -10.65 1.20 -9.42
C ASN A 11 -9.14 1.30 -9.65
N THR A 12 -8.49 2.32 -9.07
CA THR A 12 -7.04 2.51 -9.14
C THR A 12 -6.29 1.42 -8.38
N VAL A 13 -6.71 1.12 -7.14
CA VAL A 13 -6.15 0.03 -6.33
C VAL A 13 -6.31 -1.32 -7.06
N ALA A 14 -7.49 -1.60 -7.62
CA ALA A 14 -7.73 -2.82 -8.39
C ALA A 14 -6.90 -2.86 -9.68
N GLY A 15 -6.71 -1.71 -10.34
CA GLY A 15 -5.85 -1.56 -11.51
C GLY A 15 -4.39 -1.90 -11.21
N LEU A 16 -3.86 -1.38 -10.10
CA LEU A 16 -2.49 -1.68 -9.66
C LEU A 16 -2.32 -3.14 -9.23
N GLY A 17 -3.34 -3.76 -8.64
CA GLY A 17 -3.36 -5.22 -8.41
C GLY A 17 -3.22 -6.03 -9.71
N ARG A 18 -3.96 -5.64 -10.77
CA ARG A 18 -3.82 -6.26 -12.10
C ARG A 18 -2.43 -6.03 -12.71
N LEU A 19 -1.90 -4.81 -12.59
CA LEU A 19 -0.59 -4.45 -13.13
C LEU A 19 0.54 -5.22 -12.44
N ALA A 20 0.48 -5.35 -11.12
CA ALA A 20 1.44 -6.14 -10.35
C ALA A 20 1.45 -7.60 -10.83
N ARG A 21 0.29 -8.21 -11.03
CA ARG A 21 0.20 -9.56 -11.62
C ARG A 21 0.81 -9.66 -13.01
N PHE A 22 0.59 -8.65 -13.85
CA PHE A 22 1.18 -8.61 -15.20
C PHE A 22 2.71 -8.65 -15.17
N PHE A 23 3.34 -8.00 -14.18
CA PHE A 23 4.79 -8.03 -13.96
C PHE A 23 5.28 -9.22 -13.10
N GLY A 24 4.41 -10.17 -12.75
CA GLY A 24 4.77 -11.37 -11.98
C GLY A 24 4.77 -11.19 -10.45
N PHE A 25 4.29 -10.06 -9.94
CA PHE A 25 4.08 -9.83 -8.51
C PHE A 25 2.69 -10.30 -8.04
N SER A 26 2.49 -10.36 -6.73
CA SER A 26 1.18 -10.71 -6.17
C SER A 26 0.16 -9.57 -6.35
N ASP A 27 -1.12 -9.90 -6.51
CA ASP A 27 -2.21 -8.90 -6.51
C ASP A 27 -2.21 -8.05 -5.24
N VAL A 28 -1.96 -8.70 -4.09
CA VAL A 28 -1.92 -8.06 -2.78
C VAL A 28 -0.84 -6.98 -2.74
N MET A 29 0.35 -7.25 -3.31
CA MET A 29 1.45 -6.30 -3.37
C MET A 29 1.07 -5.06 -4.18
N GLY A 30 0.44 -5.24 -5.35
CA GLY A 30 -0.05 -4.14 -6.17
C GLY A 30 -1.13 -3.31 -5.49
N ARG A 31 -2.08 -3.97 -4.81
CA ARG A 31 -3.15 -3.28 -4.08
C ARG A 31 -2.61 -2.51 -2.88
N LEU A 32 -1.67 -3.07 -2.12
CA LEU A 32 -1.01 -2.36 -1.01
C LEU A 32 -0.27 -1.12 -1.48
N TYR A 33 0.50 -1.23 -2.55
CA TYR A 33 1.18 -0.07 -3.13
C TYR A 33 0.18 0.99 -3.62
N GLY A 34 -0.90 0.55 -4.29
CA GLY A 34 -1.99 1.44 -4.70
C GLY A 34 -2.66 2.16 -3.54
N THR A 35 -2.94 1.46 -2.44
CA THR A 35 -3.51 2.09 -1.24
C THR A 35 -2.56 3.16 -0.69
N LEU A 36 -1.26 2.89 -0.63
CA LEU A 36 -0.26 3.86 -0.17
C LEU A 36 -0.11 5.08 -1.09
N LEU A 37 -0.36 4.93 -2.40
CA LEU A 37 -0.36 6.04 -3.35
C LEU A 37 -1.60 6.94 -3.23
N MET A 38 -2.73 6.36 -2.84
CA MET A 38 -4.01 7.08 -2.77
C MET A 38 -4.22 7.80 -1.43
N VAL A 39 -3.43 7.46 -0.41
CA VAL A 39 -3.49 8.09 0.92
C VAL A 39 -2.22 8.92 1.16
N PRO A 40 -2.34 10.25 1.40
CA PRO A 40 -1.17 11.10 1.61
C PRO A 40 -0.48 10.86 2.97
N ASP A 41 -1.24 10.37 3.94
CA ASP A 41 -0.78 10.05 5.29
C ASP A 41 -0.13 8.68 5.35
N ALA A 42 0.75 8.49 6.32
CA ALA A 42 1.38 7.19 6.53
C ALA A 42 0.36 6.19 7.08
N LEU A 43 0.37 4.96 6.58
CA LEU A 43 -0.56 3.91 7.00
C LEU A 43 0.16 2.84 7.80
N SER A 44 -0.44 2.40 8.90
CA SER A 44 0.06 1.28 9.68
C SER A 44 -0.30 -0.06 9.04
N LEU A 45 0.32 -1.14 9.52
CA LEU A 45 -0.07 -2.50 9.11
C LEU A 45 -1.54 -2.81 9.40
N ASP A 46 -2.08 -2.22 10.47
CA ASP A 46 -3.48 -2.41 10.87
C ASP A 46 -4.40 -1.72 9.85
N ASP A 47 -4.10 -0.46 9.51
CA ASP A 47 -4.89 0.32 8.55
C ASP A 47 -4.92 -0.36 7.18
N LEU A 48 -3.78 -0.89 6.73
CA LEU A 48 -3.67 -1.61 5.47
C LEU A 48 -4.43 -2.94 5.47
N ALA A 49 -4.38 -3.67 6.59
CA ALA A 49 -5.10 -4.92 6.77
C ALA A 49 -6.61 -4.70 6.72
N ASP A 50 -7.09 -3.66 7.42
CA ASP A 50 -8.49 -3.29 7.48
C ASP A 50 -8.96 -2.71 6.14
N THR A 51 -8.15 -1.90 5.47
CA THR A 51 -8.51 -1.31 4.16
C THR A 51 -8.67 -2.38 3.08
N LEU A 52 -7.77 -3.36 3.03
CA LEU A 52 -7.79 -4.39 1.99
C LEU A 52 -8.49 -5.69 2.41
N GLN A 53 -8.96 -5.77 3.66
CA GLN A 53 -9.61 -6.95 4.24
C GLN A 53 -8.73 -8.21 4.11
N ILE A 54 -7.47 -8.09 4.49
CA ILE A 54 -6.47 -9.17 4.47
C ILE A 54 -5.77 -9.30 5.81
N SER A 55 -5.11 -10.43 6.07
CA SER A 55 -4.43 -10.63 7.35
C SER A 55 -3.23 -9.68 7.52
N LYS A 56 -2.98 -9.24 8.76
CA LYS A 56 -1.79 -8.45 9.12
C LYS A 56 -0.48 -9.16 8.75
N GLY A 57 -0.45 -10.50 8.81
CA GLY A 57 0.68 -11.30 8.34
C GLY A 57 0.92 -11.13 6.84
N SER A 58 -0.14 -11.18 6.03
CA SER A 58 -0.07 -10.92 4.58
C SER A 58 0.43 -9.51 4.27
N VAL A 59 -0.11 -8.49 4.96
CA VAL A 59 0.36 -7.11 4.85
C VAL A 59 1.84 -7.02 5.18
N SER A 60 2.25 -7.55 6.33
CA SER A 60 3.64 -7.49 6.81
C SER A 60 4.63 -8.16 5.84
N MET A 61 4.24 -9.29 5.22
CA MET A 61 5.09 -9.96 4.23
C MET A 61 5.23 -9.14 2.94
N ASN A 62 4.12 -8.61 2.41
CA ASN A 62 4.12 -7.85 1.16
C ASN A 62 4.73 -6.45 1.35
N MET A 63 4.56 -5.80 2.50
CA MET A 63 5.22 -4.53 2.80
C MET A 63 6.74 -4.68 2.84
N ARG A 64 7.26 -5.73 3.50
CA ARG A 64 8.70 -6.04 3.44
C ARG A 64 9.18 -6.28 2.00
N ALA A 65 8.34 -6.85 1.14
CA ALA A 65 8.69 -7.01 -0.27
C ALA A 65 8.74 -5.65 -0.97
N LEU A 66 7.72 -4.81 -0.81
CA LEU A 66 7.69 -3.45 -1.37
C LEU A 66 8.89 -2.61 -0.94
N GLU A 67 9.29 -2.71 0.33
CA GLU A 67 10.50 -2.06 0.85
C GLU A 67 11.77 -2.57 0.16
N ARG A 68 11.92 -3.88 -0.01
CA ARG A 68 13.07 -4.45 -0.74
C ARG A 68 13.14 -4.01 -2.19
N TRP A 69 12.00 -3.76 -2.81
CA TRP A 69 11.90 -3.24 -4.18
C TRP A 69 12.00 -1.71 -4.25
N GLY A 70 12.20 -1.01 -3.12
CA GLY A 70 12.27 0.44 -3.07
C GLY A 70 10.95 1.15 -3.38
N MET A 71 9.82 0.44 -3.36
CA MET A 71 8.51 0.97 -3.70
C MET A 71 7.77 1.55 -2.49
N ALA A 72 8.19 1.20 -1.28
CA ALA A 72 7.62 1.73 -0.05
C ALA A 72 8.72 1.89 1.00
N LYS A 73 8.47 2.74 1.98
CA LYS A 73 9.37 2.95 3.11
C LYS A 73 8.62 2.94 4.43
N GLU A 74 9.20 2.26 5.42
CA GLU A 74 8.81 2.44 6.82
C GLU A 74 9.14 3.88 7.27
N VAL A 75 8.18 4.54 7.91
CA VAL A 75 8.33 5.89 8.46
C VAL A 75 8.00 5.88 9.95
N TRP A 76 8.74 6.69 10.70
CA TRP A 76 8.47 6.87 12.12
C TRP A 76 7.40 7.95 12.34
N VAL A 77 6.41 7.63 13.17
CA VAL A 77 5.36 8.57 13.60
C VAL A 77 5.54 8.84 15.09
N LYS A 78 5.64 10.13 15.45
CA LYS A 78 5.93 10.56 16.82
C LYS A 78 4.85 10.11 17.80
N GLY A 79 5.26 9.42 18.86
CA GLY A 79 4.35 8.94 19.91
C GLY A 79 3.73 7.58 19.60
N GLU A 80 3.93 7.06 18.39
CA GLU A 80 3.40 5.76 18.00
C GLU A 80 4.43 4.64 18.18
N ARG A 81 3.94 3.47 18.58
CA ARG A 81 4.75 2.24 18.68
C ARG A 81 4.61 1.31 17.47
N LYS A 82 3.66 1.60 16.59
CA LYS A 82 3.39 0.80 15.39
C LYS A 82 4.33 1.20 14.25
N LYS A 83 4.49 0.29 13.30
CA LYS A 83 5.13 0.59 12.00
C LYS A 83 4.14 1.30 11.10
N TYR A 84 4.61 2.34 10.42
CA TYR A 84 3.86 3.08 9.42
C TYR A 84 4.63 3.06 8.11
N TYR A 85 3.90 3.17 7.00
CA TYR A 85 4.45 3.06 5.67
C TYR A 85 3.98 4.21 4.79
N LYS A 86 4.84 4.61 3.86
CA LYS A 86 4.50 5.48 2.73
C LYS A 86 4.97 4.85 1.43
N ALA A 87 4.26 5.11 0.34
CA ALA A 87 4.75 4.83 -0.99
C ALA A 87 6.02 5.65 -1.25
N GLU A 88 6.97 5.07 -1.96
CA GLU A 88 8.10 5.80 -2.54
C GLU A 88 7.78 6.04 -4.02
N PRO A 89 7.45 7.28 -4.42
CA PRO A 89 7.22 7.62 -5.82
C PRO A 89 8.51 7.90 -6.60
N ASP A 90 9.62 8.18 -5.91
CA ASP A 90 10.89 8.51 -6.54
C ASP A 90 11.87 7.34 -6.44
N PHE A 91 11.83 6.44 -7.43
CA PHE A 91 12.71 5.27 -7.46
C PHE A 91 14.13 5.55 -8.00
N TRP A 92 14.47 6.82 -8.22
CA TRP A 92 15.74 7.25 -8.84
C TRP A 92 16.66 8.02 -7.88
N GLN A 93 16.34 8.05 -6.57
CA GLN A 93 17.23 8.60 -5.54
C GLN A 93 18.37 7.65 -5.15
#